data_AF-A0A7W6ALE8-F1
#
_entry.id   AF-A0A7W6ALE8-F1
#
_cell.length_a   1.000
_cell.length_b   1.000
_cell.length_c   1.000
_cell.angle_alpha   90.00
_cell.angle_beta   90.00
_cell.angle_gamma   90.00
#
_symmetry.space_group_name_H-M   'P 1'
#
loop_
_entity.id
_entity.type
_entity.pdbx_description
1 polymer ?
#
loop_
_entity_poly.entity_id
_entity_poly.type
_entity_poly.pdbx_seq_one_letter_code
_entity_poly.pdbx_strand_id
1 'polypeptide(L)'
;MKPPVRPRRLTLAQQHVNLKGSPMTQGDGGIAGGALTWRFQASPSPISRMYDLRLMYRLNGVPAAFVDHPDLTSLAKGVRIPHLYSEQPARLCLYLPSAYEWRSSMLLDRTIVPWAVLWLWYFEDWLATGEWRGGGVHVSPEVEAEIVATSPGLGEVSQSGKEAA
;
A
#
# COMPACT_ATOMS: atom_id res chain seq x y z
N MET A 1 29.67 26.73 5.87
CA MET A 1 28.46 26.04 5.36
C MET A 1 27.75 25.37 6.53
N LYS A 2 26.47 25.66 6.78
CA LYS A 2 25.68 24.86 7.74
C LYS A 2 25.39 23.50 7.10
N PRO A 3 25.57 22.37 7.81
CA PRO A 3 25.19 21.06 7.27
C PRO A 3 23.67 21.04 7.01
N PRO A 4 23.22 20.32 5.96
CA PRO A 4 21.79 20.20 5.68
C PRO A 4 21.07 19.54 6.86
N VAL A 5 20.01 20.19 7.34
CA VAL A 5 19.15 19.64 8.40
C VAL A 5 18.46 18.40 7.85
N ARG A 6 18.76 17.23 8.39
CA ARG A 6 18.05 16.00 8.01
C ARG A 6 16.59 16.13 8.48
N PRO A 7 15.61 15.91 7.60
CA PRO A 7 14.20 16.01 7.98
C PRO A 7 13.89 14.99 9.08
N ARG A 8 13.19 15.46 10.12
CA ARG A 8 12.83 14.63 11.28
C ARG A 8 11.88 13.51 10.84
N ARG A 9 12.21 12.28 11.20
CA ARG A 9 11.37 11.11 10.93
C ARG A 9 10.05 11.21 11.69
N LEU A 10 8.98 10.75 11.07
CA LEU A 10 7.65 10.70 11.69
C LEU A 10 7.49 9.41 12.49
N THR A 11 6.95 9.55 13.70
CA THR A 11 6.61 8.40 14.55
C THR A 11 5.36 7.70 14.05
N LEU A 12 5.14 6.45 14.46
CA LEU A 12 3.90 5.72 14.14
C LEU A 12 2.66 6.46 14.65
N ALA A 13 2.74 7.09 15.83
CA ALA A 13 1.65 7.90 16.39
C ALA A 13 1.34 9.13 15.52
N GLN A 14 2.38 9.81 15.01
CA GLN A 14 2.17 10.92 14.08
C GLN A 14 1.52 10.44 12.78
N GLN A 15 1.97 9.33 12.21
CA GLN A 15 1.35 8.75 11.01
C GLN A 15 -0.12 8.38 11.27
N HIS A 16 -0.41 7.72 12.40
CA HIS A 16 -1.76 7.30 12.79
C HIS A 16 -2.72 8.49 12.94
N VAL A 17 -2.30 9.56 13.63
CA VAL A 17 -3.13 10.76 13.80
C VAL A 17 -3.43 11.42 12.46
N ASN A 18 -2.47 11.46 11.53
CA ASN A 18 -2.70 12.06 10.20
C ASN A 18 -3.62 11.20 9.33
N LEU A 19 -3.47 9.87 9.34
CA LEU A 19 -4.41 8.96 8.68
C LEU A 19 -5.83 9.09 9.25
N LYS A 20 -5.95 9.15 10.58
CA LYS A 20 -7.25 9.29 11.24
C LYS A 20 -7.92 10.64 10.93
N GLY A 21 -7.14 11.71 10.82
CA GLY A 21 -7.64 13.06 10.56
C GLY A 21 -7.86 13.40 9.08
N SER A 22 -7.41 12.56 8.14
CA SER A 22 -7.51 12.84 6.72
C SER A 22 -8.86 12.40 6.15
N PRO A 23 -9.58 13.28 5.43
CA PRO A 23 -10.83 12.92 4.76
C PRO A 23 -10.67 11.81 3.71
N MET A 24 -9.48 11.68 3.11
CA MET A 24 -9.20 10.65 2.09
C MET A 24 -9.04 9.24 2.67
N THR A 25 -8.83 9.14 3.98
CA THR A 25 -8.53 7.87 4.66
C THR A 25 -9.48 7.61 5.83
N GLN A 26 -10.71 8.09 5.72
CA GLN A 26 -11.75 7.77 6.70
C GLN A 26 -11.88 6.25 6.83
N GLY A 27 -11.63 5.76 8.04
CA GLY A 27 -11.46 4.35 8.31
C GLY A 27 -10.94 4.10 9.72
N ASP A 28 -10.39 2.92 9.94
CA ASP A 28 -9.99 2.43 11.25
C ASP A 28 -8.62 1.74 11.25
N GLY A 29 -8.05 1.61 12.44
CA GLY A 29 -6.75 0.98 12.61
C GLY A 29 -6.00 1.47 13.83
N GLY A 30 -4.81 0.93 14.03
CA GLY A 30 -4.05 1.14 15.24
C GLY A 30 -2.59 0.75 15.13
N ILE A 31 -1.89 0.93 16.25
CA ILE A 31 -0.48 0.64 16.39
C ILE A 31 -0.33 -0.54 17.34
N ALA A 32 0.35 -1.60 16.90
CA ALA A 32 0.67 -2.77 17.70
C ALA A 32 2.01 -3.36 17.26
N GLY A 33 2.82 -3.88 18.19
CA GLY A 33 4.08 -4.58 17.86
C GLY A 33 5.09 -3.75 17.04
N GLY A 34 5.10 -2.42 17.19
CA GLY A 34 5.96 -1.52 16.39
C GLY A 34 5.52 -1.37 14.93
N ALA A 35 4.26 -1.70 14.63
CA ALA A 35 3.64 -1.57 13.32
C ALA A 35 2.34 -0.77 13.42
N LEU A 36 2.05 0.01 12.38
CA LEU A 36 0.79 0.69 12.14
C LEU A 36 0.04 -0.09 11.06
N THR A 37 -1.22 -0.44 11.35
CA THR A 37 -2.16 -0.95 10.34
C THR A 37 -3.34 0.01 10.24
N TRP A 38 -3.75 0.34 9.03
CA TRP A 38 -4.87 1.24 8.76
C TRP A 38 -5.71 0.70 7.61
N ARG A 39 -7.03 0.63 7.78
CA ARG A 39 -7.99 0.23 6.77
C ARG A 39 -8.87 1.42 6.43
N PHE A 40 -9.15 1.61 5.14
CA PHE A 40 -9.99 2.69 4.65
C PHE A 40 -10.57 2.32 3.30
N GLN A 41 -11.66 2.97 2.92
CA GLN A 41 -12.24 2.80 1.60
C GLN A 41 -11.80 3.94 0.69
N ALA A 42 -11.56 3.64 -0.59
CA ALA A 42 -11.28 4.64 -1.60
C ALA A 42 -11.94 4.29 -2.92
N SER A 43 -12.38 5.32 -3.64
CA SER A 43 -12.74 5.21 -5.05
C SER A 43 -11.88 6.18 -5.86
N PRO A 44 -11.22 5.72 -6.95
CA PRO A 44 -10.33 6.57 -7.73
C PRO A 44 -11.05 7.66 -8.54
N SER A 45 -12.37 7.54 -8.73
CA SER A 45 -13.21 8.58 -9.31
C SER A 45 -14.66 8.42 -8.83
N PRO A 46 -15.53 9.45 -8.93
CA PRO A 46 -16.93 9.35 -8.50
C PRO A 46 -17.75 8.22 -9.16
N ILE A 47 -17.31 7.71 -10.31
CA ILE A 47 -17.99 6.64 -11.06
C ILE A 47 -17.27 5.29 -10.98
N SER A 48 -16.08 5.26 -10.36
CA SER A 48 -15.30 4.04 -10.20
C SER A 48 -15.80 3.20 -9.03
N ARG A 49 -15.37 1.94 -8.99
CA ARG A 49 -15.68 1.03 -7.88
C ARG A 49 -15.10 1.55 -6.57
N MET A 50 -15.74 1.18 -5.47
CA MET A 50 -15.18 1.34 -4.13
C MET A 50 -14.24 0.18 -3.83
N TYR A 51 -13.07 0.49 -3.27
CA TYR A 51 -12.05 -0.47 -2.87
C TYR A 51 -11.78 -0.38 -1.37
N ASP A 52 -11.71 -1.52 -0.71
CA ASP A 52 -11.24 -1.63 0.67
C ASP A 52 -9.71 -1.77 0.64
N LEU A 53 -9.03 -0.73 1.13
CA LEU A 53 -7.58 -0.66 1.19
C LEU A 53 -7.07 -0.90 2.60
N ARG A 54 -5.91 -1.56 2.69
CA ARG A 54 -5.17 -1.73 3.93
C ARG A 54 -3.73 -1.26 3.78
N LEU A 55 -3.30 -0.36 4.66
CA LEU A 55 -1.92 0.05 4.81
C LEU A 55 -1.28 -0.70 5.98
N MET A 56 -0.03 -1.10 5.78
CA MET A 56 0.84 -1.60 6.83
C MET A 56 2.16 -0.84 6.80
N TYR A 57 2.59 -0.35 7.96
CA TYR A 57 3.85 0.39 8.08
C TYR A 57 4.55 0.09 9.40
N ARG A 58 5.75 -0.46 9.34
CA ARG A 58 6.62 -0.61 10.52
C ARG A 58 7.52 0.60 10.68
N LEU A 59 7.89 0.89 11.92
CA LEU A 59 8.80 1.99 12.21
C LEU A 59 10.13 1.79 11.44
N ASN A 60 10.52 2.79 10.65
CA ASN A 60 11.69 2.78 9.77
C ASN A 60 11.65 1.77 8.61
N GLY A 61 10.53 1.09 8.39
CA GLY A 61 10.34 0.18 7.28
C GLY A 61 9.82 0.88 6.02
N VAL A 62 9.36 0.04 5.10
CA VAL A 62 8.77 0.43 3.81
C VAL A 62 7.25 0.20 3.92
N PRO A 63 6.40 1.20 3.65
CA PRO A 63 4.95 1.02 3.71
C PRO A 63 4.46 0.09 2.60
N ALA A 64 3.53 -0.77 2.95
CA ALA A 64 2.82 -1.65 2.03
C ALA A 64 1.34 -1.24 1.97
N ALA A 65 0.77 -1.27 0.77
CA ALA A 65 -0.64 -1.05 0.51
C ALA A 65 -1.23 -2.30 -0.13
N PHE A 66 -2.39 -2.71 0.35
CA PHE A 66 -3.12 -3.88 -0.12
C PHE A 66 -4.53 -3.48 -0.52
N VAL A 67 -5.07 -4.17 -1.52
CA VAL A 67 -6.51 -4.18 -1.80
C VAL A 67 -7.08 -5.45 -1.20
N ASP A 68 -7.93 -5.29 -0.19
CA ASP A 68 -8.61 -6.40 0.50
C ASP A 68 -9.97 -6.73 -0.18
N HIS A 69 -10.61 -5.75 -0.83
CA HIS A 69 -11.84 -5.94 -1.62
C HIS A 69 -11.99 -4.84 -2.70
N PRO A 70 -12.63 -5.12 -3.85
CA PRO A 70 -12.94 -6.44 -4.41
C PRO A 70 -11.68 -7.25 -4.74
N ASP A 71 -11.84 -8.55 -5.00
CA ASP A 71 -10.74 -9.39 -5.49
C ASP A 71 -10.32 -8.94 -6.90
N LEU A 72 -9.12 -8.36 -6.99
CA LEU A 72 -8.59 -7.84 -8.24
C LEU A 72 -8.35 -8.94 -9.28
N THR A 73 -7.98 -10.16 -8.85
CA THR A 73 -7.72 -11.28 -9.77
C THR A 73 -9.02 -11.71 -10.46
N SER A 74 -10.11 -11.72 -9.71
CA SER A 74 -11.45 -11.96 -10.24
C SER A 74 -11.88 -10.86 -11.21
N LEU A 75 -11.63 -9.57 -10.89
CA LEU A 75 -11.92 -8.46 -11.80
C LEU A 75 -11.12 -8.55 -13.11
N ALA A 76 -9.86 -8.97 -13.02
CA ALA A 76 -8.97 -9.18 -14.16
C ALA A 76 -9.30 -10.45 -14.96
N LYS A 77 -10.29 -11.25 -14.54
CA LYS A 77 -10.69 -12.51 -15.18
C LYS A 77 -9.51 -13.47 -15.41
N GLY A 78 -8.60 -13.52 -14.44
CA GLY A 78 -7.40 -14.37 -14.48
C GLY A 78 -6.27 -13.83 -15.38
N VAL A 79 -6.39 -12.63 -15.95
CA VAL A 79 -5.27 -11.96 -16.61
C VAL A 79 -4.32 -11.42 -15.54
N ARG A 80 -3.01 -11.65 -15.74
CA ARG A 80 -1.96 -11.15 -14.83
C ARG A 80 -2.04 -9.63 -14.71
N ILE A 81 -2.15 -9.14 -13.48
CA ILE A 81 -2.33 -7.71 -13.21
C ILE A 81 -0.97 -7.02 -13.20
N PRO A 82 -0.80 -5.91 -13.95
CA PRO A 82 0.40 -5.10 -13.87
C PRO A 82 0.60 -4.49 -12.47
N HIS A 83 1.85 -4.30 -12.09
CA HIS A 83 2.29 -3.58 -10.89
C HIS A 83 1.67 -4.07 -9.57
N LEU A 84 1.62 -5.39 -9.38
CA LEU A 84 1.46 -6.03 -8.07
C LEU A 84 2.76 -6.71 -7.63
N TYR A 85 3.12 -6.54 -6.35
CA TYR A 85 4.18 -7.34 -5.71
C TYR A 85 3.71 -8.74 -5.33
N SER A 86 2.41 -8.91 -5.10
CA SER A 86 1.76 -10.20 -4.85
C SER A 86 0.29 -10.09 -5.22
N GLU A 87 -0.30 -11.14 -5.78
CA GLU A 87 -1.72 -11.15 -6.15
C GLU A 87 -2.63 -11.58 -4.98
N GLN A 88 -2.11 -12.35 -4.02
CA GLN A 88 -2.89 -12.88 -2.89
C GLN A 88 -2.09 -12.81 -1.57
N PRO A 89 -2.36 -11.81 -0.71
CA PRO A 89 -3.23 -10.65 -0.94
C PRO A 89 -2.64 -9.71 -2.02
N ALA A 90 -3.51 -8.94 -2.69
CA ALA A 90 -3.12 -8.00 -3.74
C ALA A 90 -2.31 -6.83 -3.16
N ARG A 91 -0.97 -6.90 -3.24
CA ARG A 91 -0.04 -5.88 -2.73
C ARG A 91 0.39 -4.97 -3.87
N LEU A 92 0.08 -3.70 -3.76
CA LEU A 92 0.34 -2.73 -4.82
C LEU A 92 1.84 -2.37 -4.93
N CYS A 93 2.36 -2.32 -6.15
CA CYS A 93 3.68 -1.78 -6.46
C CYS A 93 3.57 -0.28 -6.75
N LEU A 94 3.67 0.55 -5.70
CA LEU A 94 3.42 1.99 -5.78
C LEU A 94 4.65 2.86 -6.07
N TYR A 95 5.84 2.35 -5.81
CA TYR A 95 7.12 3.05 -5.99
C TYR A 95 8.23 2.00 -6.00
N LEU A 96 9.42 2.37 -6.47
CA LEU A 96 10.59 1.51 -6.37
C LEU A 96 11.33 1.79 -5.06
N PRO A 97 11.38 0.85 -4.09
CA PRO A 97 12.01 1.12 -2.79
C PRO A 97 13.49 1.50 -2.89
N SER A 98 14.21 0.92 -3.87
CA SER A 98 15.60 1.24 -4.16
C SER A 98 15.82 2.60 -4.84
N ALA A 99 14.76 3.23 -5.36
CA ALA A 99 14.81 4.57 -5.95
C ALA A 99 14.70 5.71 -4.91
N TYR A 100 14.60 5.40 -3.61
CA TYR A 100 14.49 6.38 -2.52
C TYR A 100 13.31 7.35 -2.65
N GLU A 101 12.26 6.95 -3.37
CA GLU A 101 11.03 7.73 -3.57
C GLU A 101 10.22 7.89 -2.28
N TRP A 102 10.32 6.90 -1.39
CA TRP A 102 9.77 6.96 -0.04
C TRP A 102 10.82 7.35 1.00
N ARG A 103 10.43 8.20 1.96
CA ARG A 103 11.23 8.55 3.15
C ARG A 103 10.34 8.51 4.38
N SER A 104 10.85 8.03 5.51
CA SER A 104 10.11 7.98 6.79
C SER A 104 9.73 9.35 7.38
N SER A 105 10.19 10.45 6.80
CA SER A 105 9.72 11.81 7.10
C SER A 105 8.48 12.22 6.31
N MET A 106 8.06 11.43 5.32
CA MET A 106 6.86 11.66 4.51
C MET A 106 5.62 11.10 5.21
N LEU A 107 4.49 11.77 5.01
CA LEU A 107 3.21 11.41 5.57
C LEU A 107 2.50 10.36 4.70
N LEU A 108 2.04 9.26 5.29
CA LEU A 108 1.38 8.17 4.54
C LEU A 108 0.11 8.66 3.83
N ASP A 109 -0.70 9.50 4.48
CA ASP A 109 -1.94 10.09 3.94
C ASP A 109 -1.68 11.03 2.76
N ARG A 110 -0.47 11.60 2.65
CA ARG A 110 -0.10 12.53 1.58
C ARG A 110 0.75 11.92 0.48
N THR A 111 1.08 10.63 0.59
CA THR A 111 2.00 9.97 -0.35
C THR A 111 1.50 8.60 -0.76
N ILE A 112 1.63 7.60 0.11
CA ILE A 112 1.24 6.21 -0.15
C ILE A 112 -0.25 6.11 -0.49
N VAL A 113 -1.10 6.87 0.19
CA VAL A 113 -2.54 6.88 -0.08
C VAL A 113 -2.84 7.46 -1.47
N PRO A 114 -2.42 8.69 -1.82
CA PRO A 114 -2.56 9.20 -3.19
C PRO A 114 -1.99 8.27 -4.26
N TRP A 115 -0.85 7.64 -4.02
CA TRP A 115 -0.26 6.67 -4.96
C TRP A 115 -1.12 5.41 -5.11
N ALA A 116 -1.68 4.88 -4.02
CA ALA A 116 -2.60 3.75 -4.08
C ALA A 116 -3.88 4.11 -4.87
N VAL A 117 -4.44 5.29 -4.64
CA VAL A 117 -5.63 5.77 -5.37
C VAL A 117 -5.30 5.97 -6.86
N LEU A 118 -4.14 6.52 -7.19
CA LEU A 118 -3.71 6.67 -8.58
C LEU A 118 -3.48 5.32 -9.26
N TRP A 119 -2.90 4.35 -8.55
CA TRP A 119 -2.77 2.98 -9.06
C TRP A 119 -4.15 2.39 -9.38
N LEU A 120 -5.14 2.56 -8.50
CA LEU A 120 -6.51 2.10 -8.73
C LEU A 120 -7.15 2.78 -9.95
N TRP A 121 -6.83 4.05 -10.20
CA TRP A 121 -7.28 4.75 -11.41
C TRP A 121 -6.74 4.07 -12.68
N TYR A 122 -5.44 3.76 -12.71
CA TYR A 122 -4.83 3.06 -13.86
C TYR A 122 -5.30 1.62 -13.98
N PHE A 123 -5.61 0.96 -12.86
CA PHE A 123 -6.21 -0.37 -12.88
C PHE A 123 -7.61 -0.36 -13.51
N GLU A 124 -8.46 0.62 -13.17
CA GLU A 124 -9.77 0.80 -13.79
C GLU A 124 -9.67 1.04 -15.32
N ASP A 125 -8.74 1.89 -15.74
CA ASP A 125 -8.46 2.14 -17.16
C ASP A 125 -7.93 0.88 -17.87
N TRP A 126 -7.03 0.14 -17.22
CA TRP A 126 -6.48 -1.12 -17.73
C TRP A 126 -7.56 -2.20 -17.85
N LEU A 127 -8.49 -2.32 -16.90
CA LEU A 127 -9.63 -3.24 -17.01
C LEU A 127 -10.50 -2.94 -18.25
N ALA A 128 -10.60 -1.67 -18.63
CA ALA A 128 -11.40 -1.24 -19.77
C ALA A 128 -10.66 -1.39 -21.11
N THR A 129 -9.35 -1.13 -21.14
CA THR A 129 -8.58 -0.99 -22.37
C THR A 129 -7.62 -2.16 -22.65
N GLY A 130 -7.23 -2.90 -21.61
CA GLY A 130 -6.16 -3.89 -21.63
C GLY A 130 -4.74 -3.30 -21.67
N GLU A 131 -4.60 -1.97 -21.70
CA GLU A 131 -3.31 -1.27 -21.80
C GLU A 131 -2.95 -0.62 -20.46
N TRP A 132 -1.75 -0.91 -19.93
CA TRP A 132 -1.30 -0.29 -18.68
C TRP A 132 -0.68 1.08 -18.93
N ARG A 133 -1.31 2.14 -18.39
CA ARG A 133 -0.85 3.52 -18.54
C ARG A 133 -0.26 4.13 -17.28
N GLY A 134 -0.12 3.33 -16.22
CA GLY A 134 0.41 3.78 -14.93
C GLY A 134 1.93 3.98 -14.88
N GLY A 135 2.64 3.67 -15.97
CA GLY A 135 4.11 3.69 -16.00
C GLY A 135 4.70 2.74 -14.95
N GLY A 136 5.85 3.12 -14.40
CA GLY A 136 6.58 2.34 -13.40
C GLY A 136 7.54 1.31 -14.00
N VAL A 137 8.53 0.92 -13.21
CA VAL A 137 9.48 -0.14 -13.58
C VAL A 137 9.16 -1.38 -12.75
N HIS A 138 8.86 -2.47 -13.44
CA HIS A 138 8.75 -3.78 -12.81
C HIS A 138 10.15 -4.33 -12.53
N VAL A 139 10.41 -4.65 -11.26
CA VAL A 139 11.61 -5.39 -10.86
C VAL A 139 11.35 -6.89 -10.92
N SER A 140 12.41 -7.70 -11.03
CA SER A 140 12.25 -9.16 -11.08
C SER A 140 11.67 -9.69 -9.76
N PRO A 141 11.01 -10.86 -9.76
CA PRO A 141 10.49 -11.48 -8.54
C PRO A 141 11.53 -11.69 -7.45
N GLU A 142 12.81 -11.82 -7.80
CA GLU A 142 13.93 -11.93 -6.85
C GLU A 142 14.16 -10.61 -6.11
N VAL A 143 14.13 -9.49 -6.82
CA VAL A 143 14.25 -8.15 -6.24
C VAL A 143 12.97 -7.81 -5.45
N GLU A 144 11.80 -8.26 -5.90
CA GLU A 144 10.56 -8.16 -5.12
C GLU A 144 10.66 -8.94 -3.81
N ALA A 145 11.13 -10.20 -3.86
CA ALA A 145 11.35 -11.02 -2.69
C ALA A 145 12.38 -10.40 -1.74
N GLU A 146 13.43 -9.76 -2.25
CA GLU A 146 14.41 -9.04 -1.45
C GLU A 146 13.79 -7.79 -0.81
N ILE A 147 12.99 -7.00 -1.53
CA ILE A 147 12.21 -5.87 -0.99
C ILE A 147 11.27 -6.33 0.12
N VAL A 148 10.59 -7.46 -0.08
CA VAL A 148 9.66 -8.05 0.89
C VAL A 148 10.44 -8.57 2.11
N ALA A 149 11.57 -9.25 1.91
CA ALA A 149 12.39 -9.85 2.97
C ALA A 149 13.16 -8.82 3.79
N THR A 150 13.67 -7.75 3.16
CA THR A 150 14.35 -6.62 3.82
C THR A 150 13.38 -5.59 4.39
N SER A 151 12.07 -5.80 4.18
CA SER A 151 10.97 -5.12 4.87
C SER A 151 10.30 -6.09 5.87
N PRO A 152 10.97 -6.47 6.99
CA PRO A 152 10.46 -7.52 7.87
C PRO A 152 9.14 -7.07 8.50
N GLY A 153 8.02 -7.69 8.10
CA GLY A 153 6.70 -7.34 8.64
C GLY A 153 5.49 -8.14 8.15
N LEU A 154 5.68 -9.20 7.36
CA LEU A 154 4.57 -10.01 6.80
C LEU A 154 4.74 -11.53 7.00
N GLY A 155 5.64 -11.94 7.90
CA GLY A 155 5.56 -13.29 8.48
C GLY A 155 4.61 -13.25 9.67
N GLU A 156 3.55 -14.06 9.62
CA GLU A 156 2.58 -14.29 10.69
C GLU A 156 1.49 -13.21 10.89
N VAL A 157 0.50 -13.23 9.99
CA VAL A 157 -0.89 -13.31 10.46
C VAL A 157 -1.40 -14.69 10.01
N SER A 158 -0.93 -15.72 10.70
CA SER A 158 -1.46 -17.08 10.55
C SER A 158 -2.80 -17.16 11.27
N GLN A 159 -3.65 -18.00 10.72
CA GLN A 159 -5.05 -18.22 11.04
C GLN A 159 -5.30 -18.40 12.55
N SER A 160 -6.26 -17.66 13.10
CA SER A 160 -6.99 -18.09 14.29
C SER A 160 -8.46 -17.69 14.11
N GLY A 161 -9.33 -18.70 14.08
CA GLY A 161 -10.76 -18.52 13.82
C GLY A 161 -11.47 -19.69 13.12
N LYS A 162 -10.94 -20.91 13.18
CA LYS A 162 -11.74 -22.13 13.01
C LYS A 162 -11.50 -23.04 14.20
N GLU A 163 -12.34 -22.87 15.22
CA GLU A 163 -12.95 -23.91 16.04
C GLU A 163 -13.61 -23.26 17.28
N ALA A 164 -14.94 -23.27 17.30
CA ALA A 164 -15.73 -23.46 18.51
C ALA A 164 -17.15 -23.84 18.09
N ALA A 165 -17.44 -25.14 18.29
CA ALA A 165 -18.73 -25.81 18.47
C ALA A 165 -19.87 -25.56 17.45
#